data_AF-A0A0X8JCY1-F1
#
_entry.id   AF-A0A0X8JCY1-F1
#
_cell.length_a   1.000
_cell.length_b   1.000
_cell.length_c   1.000
_cell.angle_alpha   90.00
_cell.angle_beta   90.00
_cell.angle_gamma   90.00
#
_symmetry.space_group_name_H-M   'P 1'
#
loop_
_entity.id
_entity.type
_entity.pdbx_description
1 polymer ?
#
loop_
_entity_poly.entity_id
_entity_poly.type
_entity_poly.pdbx_seq_one_letter_code
_entity_poly.pdbx_strand_id
1 'polypeptide(L)'
;MNPYVSLLIMAAVALVVALGGLALSAIVSPNKRNKIKTQNYECGIDPTPANTDHGRFPVAFYLVGMTFIIFDVEVVFLYPWATAFHRLGFFGLSAALVFIALITVPYLLEWRRGGLDWD
;
A
#
# COMPACT_ATOMS: atom_id res chain seq x y z
N MET A 1 -1.24 -8.02 -32.30
CA MET A 1 -0.22 -8.14 -31.23
C MET A 1 -0.96 -8.30 -29.90
N ASN A 2 -0.59 -9.26 -29.06
CA ASN A 2 -1.26 -9.45 -27.78
C ASN A 2 -0.90 -8.28 -26.84
N PRO A 3 -1.87 -7.48 -26.34
CA PRO A 3 -1.59 -6.30 -25.51
C PRO A 3 -0.81 -6.61 -24.23
N TYR A 4 -0.92 -7.85 -23.71
CA TYR A 4 -0.15 -8.29 -22.56
C TYR A 4 1.36 -8.34 -22.82
N VAL A 5 1.77 -8.59 -24.07
CA VAL A 5 3.20 -8.58 -24.46
C VAL A 5 3.78 -7.18 -24.34
N SER A 6 3.05 -6.15 -24.80
CA SER A 6 3.49 -4.76 -24.68
C SER A 6 3.62 -4.31 -23.22
N LEU A 7 2.68 -4.72 -22.36
CA LEU A 7 2.72 -4.47 -20.91
C LEU A 7 3.95 -5.11 -20.25
N LEU A 8 4.25 -6.38 -20.57
CA LEU A 8 5.40 -7.08 -20.03
C LEU A 8 6.72 -6.45 -20.48
N ILE A 9 6.81 -6.02 -21.74
CA ILE A 9 7.99 -5.31 -22.26
C ILE A 9 8.18 -3.99 -21.50
N MET A 10 7.11 -3.21 -21.28
CA MET A 10 7.19 -1.96 -20.52
C MET A 10 7.67 -2.19 -19.07
N ALA A 11 7.11 -3.18 -18.39
CA ALA A 11 7.52 -3.54 -17.03
C ALA A 11 8.98 -4.00 -16.98
N ALA A 12 9.43 -4.81 -17.94
CA ALA A 12 10.80 -5.27 -18.04
C ALA A 12 11.77 -4.10 -18.28
N VAL A 13 11.45 -3.19 -19.19
CA VAL A 13 12.28 -1.99 -19.44
C VAL A 13 12.36 -1.11 -18.20
N ALA A 14 11.24 -0.87 -17.50
CA ALA A 14 11.22 -0.10 -16.27
C ALA A 14 12.13 -0.73 -15.19
N LEU A 15 12.08 -2.05 -15.05
CA LEU A 15 12.92 -2.80 -14.11
C LEU A 15 14.41 -2.74 -14.49
N VAL A 16 14.74 -2.87 -15.78
CA VAL A 16 16.12 -2.73 -16.28
C VAL A 16 16.66 -1.33 -16.01
N VAL A 17 15.87 -0.29 -16.22
CA VAL A 17 16.28 1.09 -15.94
C VAL A 17 16.50 1.31 -14.44
N ALA A 18 15.60 0.82 -13.59
CA ALA A 18 15.72 0.95 -12.14
C ALA A 18 16.96 0.21 -11.60
N LEU A 19 17.13 -1.07 -11.97
CA LEU A 19 18.27 -1.87 -11.53
C LEU A 19 19.58 -1.40 -12.17
N GLY A 20 19.55 -1.01 -13.44
CA GLY A 20 20.70 -0.44 -14.15
C GLY A 20 21.18 0.85 -13.50
N GLY A 21 20.25 1.74 -13.09
CA GLY A 21 20.58 2.96 -12.35
C GLY A 21 21.22 2.67 -10.99
N LEU A 22 20.67 1.71 -10.24
CA LEU A 22 21.24 1.28 -8.96
C LEU A 22 22.64 0.65 -9.13
N ALA A 23 22.81 -0.20 -10.15
CA ALA A 23 24.10 -0.83 -10.46
C ALA A 23 25.14 0.20 -10.89
N LEU A 24 24.77 1.13 -11.78
CA LEU A 24 25.65 2.21 -12.21
C LEU A 24 26.03 3.12 -11.04
N SER A 25 25.08 3.45 -10.16
CA SER A 25 25.35 4.21 -8.93
C SER A 25 26.35 3.46 -8.05
N ALA A 26 26.18 2.15 -7.85
CA ALA A 26 27.08 1.35 -7.03
C ALA A 26 28.50 1.25 -7.63
N ILE A 27 28.65 1.25 -8.95
CA ILE A 27 29.95 1.14 -9.64
C ILE A 27 30.66 2.50 -9.74
N VAL A 28 29.93 3.57 -10.08
CA VAL A 28 30.49 4.91 -10.32
C VAL A 28 30.72 5.68 -9.02
N SER A 29 29.95 5.39 -7.97
CA SER A 29 30.03 6.14 -6.71
C SER A 29 31.39 5.95 -6.00
N PRO A 30 32.00 7.03 -5.48
CA PRO A 30 33.21 6.93 -4.66
C PRO A 30 32.94 6.11 -3.39
N ASN A 31 33.47 4.89 -3.33
CA ASN A 31 33.29 4.01 -2.20
C ASN A 31 34.23 4.39 -1.04
N LYS A 32 33.85 5.42 -0.25
CA LYS A 32 34.52 5.81 0.99
C LYS A 32 33.69 5.40 2.21
N ARG A 33 33.58 4.09 2.42
CA ARG A 33 32.88 3.51 3.58
C ARG A 33 33.69 3.77 4.86
N ASN A 34 33.13 4.53 5.78
CA ASN A 34 33.70 4.80 7.10
C ASN A 34 32.67 4.32 8.14
N LYS A 35 33.12 3.76 9.26
CA LYS A 35 32.25 3.32 10.37
C LYS A 35 31.24 4.41 10.76
N ILE A 36 31.68 5.66 10.84
CA ILE A 36 30.83 6.82 11.16
C ILE A 36 29.78 7.09 10.07
N LYS A 37 30.10 6.89 8.79
CA LYS A 37 29.15 7.11 7.67
C LYS A 37 28.09 6.02 7.56
N THR A 38 28.34 4.86 8.14
CA THR A 38 27.42 3.71 8.13
C THR A 38 26.69 3.51 9.45
N GLN A 39 26.97 4.36 10.45
CA GLN A 39 26.19 4.38 11.69
C GLN A 39 24.80 4.93 11.41
N ASN A 40 23.83 4.44 12.18
CA ASN A 40 22.47 4.96 12.15
C ASN A 40 22.48 6.44 12.57
N TYR A 41 21.57 7.20 12.00
CA TYR A 41 21.47 8.63 12.27
C TYR A 41 20.86 8.87 13.65
N GLU A 42 21.65 9.32 14.61
CA GLU A 42 21.17 9.86 15.89
C GLU A 42 22.20 10.84 16.50
N CYS A 43 22.78 11.72 15.66
CA CYS A 43 23.73 12.76 16.08
C CYS A 43 24.92 12.24 16.95
N GLY A 44 25.40 11.03 16.71
CA GLY A 44 26.52 10.43 17.46
C GLY A 44 26.13 9.75 18.77
N ILE A 45 24.85 9.70 19.10
CA ILE A 45 24.29 8.78 20.08
C ILE A 45 24.12 7.45 19.35
N ASP A 46 24.62 6.34 19.92
CA ASP A 46 24.26 5.04 19.37
C ASP A 46 22.75 4.93 19.50
N PRO A 47 22.04 4.59 18.41
CA PRO A 47 20.60 4.51 18.49
C PRO A 47 20.25 3.58 19.63
N THR A 48 19.43 4.09 20.55
CA THR A 48 18.89 3.26 21.62
C THR A 48 18.39 2.00 20.92
N PRO A 49 18.88 0.78 21.25
CA PRO A 49 18.52 -0.42 20.52
C PRO A 49 17.01 -0.44 20.47
N ALA A 50 16.47 -0.16 19.28
CA ALA A 50 15.06 0.07 19.15
C ALA A 50 14.38 -1.23 19.58
N ASN A 51 13.74 -1.18 20.74
CA ASN A 51 12.63 -2.04 21.10
C ASN A 51 12.98 -3.52 21.34
N THR A 52 14.02 -3.84 22.12
CA THR A 52 14.00 -5.14 22.81
C THR A 52 13.10 -5.10 24.06
N ASP A 53 13.04 -3.94 24.75
CA ASP A 53 12.26 -3.78 25.99
C ASP A 53 11.11 -2.75 25.91
N HIS A 54 11.04 -1.90 24.87
CA HIS A 54 10.00 -0.86 24.76
C HIS A 54 9.01 -1.14 23.60
N GLY A 55 7.82 -1.62 23.96
CA GLY A 55 6.56 -1.38 23.26
C GLY A 55 6.31 -2.12 21.95
N ARG A 56 5.20 -2.86 21.88
CA ARG A 56 4.58 -3.25 20.60
C ARG A 56 4.32 -1.98 19.77
N PHE A 57 4.53 -2.04 18.46
CA PHE A 57 4.08 -0.98 17.56
C PHE A 57 2.59 -0.66 17.79
N PRO A 58 2.16 0.61 17.62
CA PRO A 58 0.77 0.99 17.78
C PRO A 58 -0.15 0.08 16.95
N VAL A 59 -1.25 -0.39 17.56
CA VAL A 59 -2.23 -1.25 16.90
C VAL A 59 -2.98 -0.52 15.78
N ALA A 60 -2.92 0.82 15.74
CA ALA A 60 -3.51 1.65 14.69
C ALA A 60 -3.09 1.22 13.27
N PHE A 61 -1.83 0.83 13.05
CA PHE A 61 -1.38 0.33 11.75
C PHE A 61 -2.09 -0.97 11.31
N TYR A 62 -2.43 -1.83 12.29
CA TYR A 62 -3.18 -3.05 12.03
C TYR A 62 -4.63 -2.75 11.68
N LEU A 63 -5.29 -1.85 12.41
CA LEU A 63 -6.68 -1.44 12.13
C LEU A 63 -6.79 -0.85 10.72
N VAL A 64 -5.89 0.07 10.36
CA VAL A 64 -5.88 0.70 9.03
C VAL A 64 -5.60 -0.33 7.92
N GLY A 65 -4.66 -1.25 8.14
CA GLY A 65 -4.38 -2.33 7.19
C GLY A 65 -5.57 -3.28 7.02
N MET A 66 -6.25 -3.64 8.10
CA MET A 66 -7.44 -4.49 8.07
C MET A 66 -8.59 -3.82 7.32
N THR A 67 -8.87 -2.56 7.63
CA THR A 67 -9.93 -1.78 6.97
C THR A 67 -9.62 -1.55 5.49
N PHE A 68 -8.36 -1.30 5.13
CA PHE A 68 -7.93 -1.24 3.73
C PHE A 68 -8.22 -2.54 2.97
N ILE A 69 -7.91 -3.71 3.54
CA ILE A 69 -8.18 -5.01 2.89
C ILE A 69 -9.68 -5.20 2.66
N ILE A 70 -10.53 -4.83 3.63
CA ILE A 70 -11.99 -4.94 3.49
C ILE A 70 -12.50 -4.04 2.35
N PHE A 71 -12.02 -2.80 2.28
CA PHE A 71 -12.38 -1.87 1.21
C PHE A 71 -11.84 -2.29 -0.16
N ASP A 72 -10.64 -2.86 -0.23
CA ASP A 72 -10.08 -3.36 -1.49
C ASP A 72 -10.94 -4.50 -2.04
N VAL A 73 -11.38 -5.41 -1.16
CA VAL A 73 -12.33 -6.48 -1.53
C VAL A 73 -13.66 -5.90 -2.03
N GLU A 74 -14.19 -4.85 -1.40
CA GLU A 74 -15.40 -4.16 -1.89
C GLU A 74 -15.23 -3.66 -3.33
N VAL A 75 -14.11 -2.99 -3.62
CA VAL A 75 -13.82 -2.47 -4.98
C VAL A 75 -13.68 -3.62 -5.99
N VAL A 76 -13.07 -4.74 -5.59
CA VAL A 76 -13.00 -5.97 -6.42
C VAL A 76 -14.39 -6.45 -6.84
N PHE A 77 -15.38 -6.40 -5.95
CA PHE A 77 -16.78 -6.75 -6.29
C PHE A 77 -17.48 -5.70 -7.15
N LEU A 78 -17.09 -4.43 -7.04
CA LEU A 78 -17.65 -3.36 -7.86
C LEU A 78 -17.15 -3.37 -9.31
N TYR A 79 -15.95 -3.91 -9.59
CA TYR A 79 -15.41 -3.94 -10.97
C TYR A 79 -16.28 -4.71 -11.98
N PRO A 80 -16.74 -5.95 -11.71
CA PRO A 80 -17.64 -6.66 -12.63
C PRO A 80 -18.96 -5.91 -12.84
N TRP A 81 -19.52 -5.32 -11.78
CA TRP A 81 -20.72 -4.49 -11.89
C TRP A 81 -20.48 -3.26 -12.78
N ALA A 82 -19.37 -2.53 -12.59
CA ALA A 82 -19.03 -1.34 -13.36
C ALA A 82 -18.84 -1.65 -14.86
N THR A 83 -18.18 -2.76 -15.18
CA THR A 83 -17.97 -3.19 -16.58
C THR A 83 -19.26 -3.68 -17.26
N ALA A 84 -20.19 -4.27 -16.50
CA ALA A 84 -21.44 -4.81 -17.01
C ALA A 84 -22.65 -3.88 -16.83
N PHE A 85 -22.47 -2.66 -16.32
CA PHE A 85 -23.55 -1.73 -15.92
C PHE A 85 -24.70 -1.60 -16.94
N HIS A 86 -24.35 -1.47 -18.23
CA HIS A 86 -25.32 -1.34 -19.33
C HIS A 86 -26.28 -2.54 -19.45
N ARG A 87 -25.89 -3.73 -19.00
CA ARG A 87 -26.73 -4.95 -19.04
C ARG A 87 -27.62 -5.10 -17.81
N LEU A 88 -27.20 -4.58 -16.65
CA LEU A 88 -27.94 -4.73 -15.40
C LEU A 88 -28.93 -3.59 -15.13
N GLY A 89 -28.74 -2.43 -15.75
CA GLY A 89 -29.65 -1.28 -15.65
C GLY A 89 -29.93 -0.86 -14.19
N PHE A 90 -31.16 -0.44 -13.91
CA PHE A 90 -31.57 0.06 -12.59
C PHE A 90 -31.44 -0.98 -11.47
N PHE A 91 -31.64 -2.27 -11.76
CA PHE A 91 -31.48 -3.33 -10.77
C PHE A 91 -30.02 -3.49 -10.34
N GLY A 92 -29.09 -3.44 -11.30
CA GLY A 92 -27.66 -3.45 -10.97
C GLY A 92 -27.27 -2.24 -10.13
N LEU A 93 -27.79 -1.06 -10.47
CA LEU A 93 -27.51 0.17 -9.72
C LEU A 93 -27.98 0.07 -8.26
N SER A 94 -29.22 -0.39 -8.03
CA SER A 94 -29.74 -0.52 -6.67
C SER A 94 -28.97 -1.57 -5.86
N ALA A 95 -28.63 -2.71 -6.46
CA ALA A 95 -27.82 -3.74 -5.82
C ALA A 95 -26.43 -3.24 -5.41
N ALA A 96 -25.75 -2.48 -6.29
CA ALA A 96 -24.45 -1.90 -5.98
C ALA A 96 -24.53 -0.83 -4.88
N LEU A 97 -25.56 0.03 -4.90
CA LEU A 97 -25.77 1.02 -3.84
C LEU A 97 -26.03 0.37 -2.48
N VAL A 98 -26.83 -0.71 -2.45
CA VAL A 98 -27.06 -1.48 -1.22
C VAL A 98 -25.77 -2.13 -0.74
N PHE A 99 -24.97 -2.69 -1.64
CA PHE A 99 -23.68 -3.30 -1.30
C PHE A 99 -22.71 -2.28 -0.69
N ILE A 100 -22.56 -1.11 -1.31
CA ILE A 100 -21.72 -0.01 -0.79
C ILE A 100 -22.24 0.45 0.57
N ALA A 101 -23.56 0.62 0.72
CA ALA A 101 -24.14 1.03 1.99
C ALA A 101 -23.86 0.02 3.11
N LEU A 102 -23.93 -1.28 2.82
CA LEU A 102 -23.70 -2.34 3.80
C LEU A 102 -22.27 -2.35 4.35
N ILE A 103 -21.26 -2.06 3.53
CA ILE A 103 -19.86 -2.01 3.96
C ILE A 103 -19.48 -0.63 4.53
N THR A 104 -20.11 0.44 4.05
CA THR A 104 -19.93 1.79 4.60
C THR A 104 -20.41 1.90 6.05
N VAL A 105 -21.46 1.17 6.44
CA VAL A 105 -21.98 1.18 7.83
C VAL A 105 -20.94 0.73 8.88
N PRO A 106 -20.30 -0.46 8.77
CA PRO A 106 -19.27 -0.87 9.72
C PRO A 106 -18.04 0.04 9.69
N TYR A 107 -17.66 0.59 8.54
CA TYR A 107 -16.62 1.61 8.46
C TYR A 107 -16.98 2.87 9.26
N LEU A 108 -18.20 3.38 9.09
CA LEU A 108 -18.67 4.56 9.83
C LEU A 108 -18.70 4.28 11.33
N LEU A 109 -19.03 3.05 11.73
CA LEU A 109 -19.00 2.62 13.12
C LEU A 109 -17.57 2.58 13.67
N GLU A 110 -16.62 2.03 12.91
CA GLU A 110 -15.20 2.01 13.28
C GLU A 110 -14.66 3.43 13.45
N TRP A 111 -14.96 4.32 12.52
CA TRP A 111 -14.57 5.72 12.59
C TRP A 111 -15.16 6.41 13.83
N ARG A 112 -16.45 6.20 14.11
CA ARG A 112 -17.08 6.75 15.33
C ARG A 112 -16.53 6.18 16.63
N ARG A 113 -15.91 5.01 16.60
CA ARG A 113 -15.28 4.37 17.77
C ARG A 113 -13.81 4.74 17.95
N GLY A 114 -13.28 5.65 17.11
CA GLY A 114 -11.87 6.06 17.18
C GLY A 114 -10.90 5.01 16.66
N GLY A 115 -11.36 4.04 15.84
CA GLY A 115 -10.47 3.05 15.22
C GLY A 115 -9.42 3.65 14.28
N LEU A 116 -9.59 4.92 13.91
CA LEU A 116 -8.71 5.70 13.05
C LEU A 116 -8.06 6.87 13.79
N ASP A 117 -8.11 6.92 15.12
CA ASP A 117 -7.45 7.96 15.91
C ASP A 117 -5.95 7.63 16.05
N TRP A 118 -5.09 8.65 15.88
CA TRP A 118 -3.63 8.51 15.78
C TRP A 118 -2.86 9.27 16.88
N ASP A 119 -3.55 9.70 17.93
CA ASP A 119 -2.98 10.38 19.10
C ASP A 119 -2.64 9.41 20.25
#